data_AF-A0A1X7LF06-F1
#
_entry.id   AF-A0A1X7LF06-F1
#
_cell.length_a   1.000
_cell.length_b   1.000
_cell.length_c   1.000
_cell.angle_alpha   90.00
_cell.angle_beta   90.00
_cell.angle_gamma   90.00
#
_symmetry.space_group_name_H-M   'P 1'
#
loop_
_entity.id
_entity.type
_entity.pdbx_description
1 polymer ?
#
loop_
_entity_poly.entity_id
_entity_poly.type
_entity_poly.pdbx_seq_one_letter_code
_entity_poly.pdbx_strand_id
1 'polypeptide(L)'
;MIRASDRRKAVELIKEAHTNGARLFRACQVLEINIRTYQRWTLGGDVKEDGRPGADRPSPSNRLKPAERNRVLAIANSPEYGSMPPAQIVANLADKGIYLASESSFYRILRENNQLHHRGRMARRTSHRPTTHGATAPNQLWSWDISYLPSEIRGRWHRLYLILDIFSRFIVGWEV
;
A
#
# COMPACT_ATOMS: atom_id res chain seq x y z
N MET A 1 12.55 22.29 1.78
CA MET A 1 13.89 22.03 1.22
C MET A 1 13.98 22.78 -0.10
N ILE A 2 14.95 23.68 -0.27
CA ILE A 2 15.11 24.47 -1.51
C ILE A 2 15.85 23.60 -2.52
N ARG A 3 15.22 23.31 -3.67
CA ARG A 3 15.80 22.47 -4.72
C ARG A 3 17.06 23.12 -5.28
N ALA A 4 17.95 22.33 -5.88
CA ALA A 4 19.18 22.86 -6.50
C ALA A 4 18.87 23.93 -7.57
N SER A 5 17.81 23.73 -8.37
CA SER A 5 17.29 24.71 -9.34
C SER A 5 16.94 26.05 -8.68
N ASP A 6 16.23 25.98 -7.55
CA ASP A 6 15.70 27.15 -6.87
C ASP A 6 16.83 27.92 -6.16
N ARG A 7 17.85 27.21 -5.67
CA ARG A 7 19.09 27.85 -5.14
C ARG A 7 19.84 28.60 -6.21
N ARG A 8 20.01 28.02 -7.41
CA ARG A 8 20.68 28.69 -8.54
C ARG A 8 19.97 29.99 -8.90
N LYS A 9 18.64 29.91 -9.07
CA LYS A 9 17.80 31.07 -9.38
C LYS A 9 17.83 32.13 -8.29
N ALA A 10 17.78 31.73 -7.01
CA ALA A 10 17.89 32.66 -5.90
C ALA A 10 19.25 33.38 -5.86
N VAL A 11 20.35 32.66 -6.11
CA VAL A 11 21.69 33.27 -6.17
C VAL A 11 21.80 34.25 -7.35
N GLU A 12 21.26 33.90 -8.51
CA GLU A 12 21.23 34.76 -9.70
C GLU A 12 20.49 36.08 -9.42
N LEU A 13 19.25 36.01 -8.90
CA LEU A 13 18.45 37.19 -8.57
C LEU A 13 19.09 38.06 -7.49
N ILE A 14 19.72 37.45 -6.47
CA ILE A 14 20.45 38.19 -5.42
C ILE A 14 21.68 38.89 -6.01
N LYS A 15 22.44 38.22 -6.90
CA LYS A 15 23.60 38.81 -7.58
C LYS A 15 23.18 39.97 -8.48
N GLU A 16 22.11 39.82 -9.26
CA GLU A 16 21.57 40.88 -10.12
C GLU A 16 21.19 42.10 -9.29
N ALA A 17 20.37 41.92 -8.24
CA ALA A 17 19.96 43.00 -7.35
C ALA A 17 21.16 43.71 -6.69
N HIS A 18 22.17 42.94 -6.26
CA HIS A 18 23.38 43.50 -5.66
C HIS A 18 24.20 44.32 -6.67
N THR A 19 24.31 43.84 -7.91
CA THR A 19 25.03 44.53 -9.00
C THR A 19 24.34 45.84 -9.38
N ASN A 20 23.01 45.87 -9.30
CA ASN A 20 22.19 47.07 -9.48
C ASN A 20 22.18 48.01 -8.25
N GLY A 21 23.07 47.80 -7.28
CA GLY A 21 23.30 48.72 -6.15
C GLY A 21 22.58 48.37 -4.85
N ALA A 22 21.81 47.28 -4.79
CA ALA A 22 21.19 46.87 -3.53
C ALA A 22 22.23 46.33 -2.53
N ARG A 23 22.06 46.62 -1.24
CA ARG A 23 22.86 45.97 -0.18
C ARG A 23 22.54 44.47 -0.18
N LEU A 24 23.57 43.62 -0.21
CA LEU A 24 23.43 42.16 -0.29
C LEU A 24 22.47 41.58 0.76
N PHE A 25 22.54 42.07 2.00
CA PHE A 25 21.63 41.68 3.08
C PHE A 25 20.15 41.97 2.75
N ARG A 26 19.85 43.14 2.15
CA ARG A 26 18.49 43.53 1.77
C ARG A 26 17.98 42.70 0.60
N ALA A 27 18.83 42.40 -0.37
CA ALA A 27 18.49 41.50 -1.48
C ALA A 27 18.17 40.07 -0.98
N CYS A 28 18.95 39.55 -0.03
CA CYS A 28 18.68 38.25 0.61
C CYS A 28 17.36 38.27 1.40
N GLN A 29 17.06 39.38 2.10
CA GLN A 29 15.86 39.54 2.92
C GLN A 29 14.56 39.47 2.09
N VAL A 30 14.56 39.96 0.84
CA VAL A 30 13.39 39.90 -0.06
C VAL A 30 12.99 38.46 -0.39
N LEU A 31 13.97 37.55 -0.50
CA LEU A 31 13.73 36.12 -0.71
C LEU A 31 13.58 35.34 0.60
N GLU A 32 13.54 36.03 1.74
CA GLU A 32 13.49 35.43 3.09
C GLU A 32 14.69 34.51 3.39
N ILE A 33 15.83 34.78 2.76
CA ILE A 33 17.07 34.01 2.95
C ILE A 33 18.02 34.78 3.86
N ASN A 34 18.59 34.10 4.86
CA ASN A 34 19.65 34.69 5.67
C ASN A 34 20.93 34.88 4.82
N ILE A 35 21.62 36.01 4.98
CA ILE A 35 22.89 36.29 4.27
C ILE A 35 23.94 35.17 4.45
N ARG A 36 23.99 34.52 5.62
CA ARG A 36 24.90 33.38 5.88
C ARG A 36 24.55 32.16 5.02
N THR A 37 23.27 31.97 4.70
CA THR A 37 22.80 30.88 3.82
C THR A 37 23.21 31.14 2.39
N TYR A 38 23.04 32.38 1.91
CA TYR A 38 23.55 32.80 0.59
C TYR A 38 25.07 32.59 0.50
N GLN A 39 25.83 33.11 1.47
CA GLN A 39 27.28 32.94 1.52
C GLN A 39 27.70 31.47 1.51
N ARG A 40 26.99 30.61 2.25
CA ARG A 40 27.24 29.16 2.27
C ARG A 40 26.97 28.49 0.93
N TRP A 41 25.97 28.96 0.17
CA TRP A 41 25.70 28.44 -1.17
C TRP A 41 26.76 28.87 -2.19
N THR A 42 27.34 30.06 -2.03
CA THR A 42 28.33 30.62 -2.96
C THR A 42 29.79 30.36 -2.56
N LEU A 43 30.02 29.71 -1.41
CA LEU A 43 31.35 29.37 -0.92
C LEU A 43 31.95 28.25 -1.78
N GLY A 44 32.73 28.62 -2.80
CA GLY A 44 33.33 27.69 -3.77
C GLY A 44 33.10 28.04 -5.25
N GLY A 45 32.58 29.23 -5.57
CA GLY A 45 32.38 29.71 -6.94
C GLY A 45 31.03 29.28 -7.53
N ASP A 46 30.72 27.99 -7.47
CA ASP A 46 29.45 27.44 -7.92
C ASP A 46 28.41 27.33 -6.79
N VAL A 47 27.12 27.36 -7.15
CA VAL A 47 26.02 27.21 -6.20
C VAL A 47 25.99 25.78 -5.65
N LYS A 48 26.41 25.64 -4.39
CA LYS A 48 26.49 24.34 -3.71
C LYS A 48 25.11 23.70 -3.56
N GLU A 49 24.97 22.49 -4.12
CA GLU A 49 23.78 21.69 -3.95
C GLU A 49 23.59 21.22 -2.50
N ASP A 50 22.40 20.71 -2.17
CA ASP A 50 22.19 20.13 -0.85
C ASP A 50 23.05 18.86 -0.72
N GLY A 51 23.97 18.85 0.25
CA GLY A 51 24.80 17.68 0.54
C GLY A 51 24.10 16.63 1.39
N ARG A 52 22.92 16.91 1.95
CA ARG A 52 22.18 15.96 2.82
C ARG A 52 21.66 14.70 2.11
N PRO A 53 21.22 14.76 0.83
CA PRO A 53 20.83 13.57 0.07
C PRO A 53 22.02 12.66 -0.26
N GLY A 54 23.19 13.24 -0.57
CA GLY A 54 24.43 12.51 -0.87
C GLY A 54 25.34 12.28 0.33
N ALA A 55 24.88 12.63 1.54
CA ALA A 55 25.67 12.44 2.75
C ALA A 55 25.88 10.94 2.98
N ASP A 56 27.13 10.52 3.08
CA ASP A 56 27.47 9.16 3.47
C ASP A 56 26.97 8.94 4.91
N ARG A 57 26.02 8.01 5.06
CA ARG A 57 25.44 7.67 6.36
C ARG A 57 25.93 6.27 6.70
N PRO A 58 26.84 6.12 7.68
CA PRO A 58 27.31 4.81 8.06
C PRO A 58 26.13 3.95 8.50
N SER A 59 26.22 2.65 8.20
CA SER A 59 25.21 1.71 8.66
C SER A 59 25.17 1.69 10.19
N PRO A 60 23.98 1.75 10.81
CA PRO A 60 23.88 1.76 12.26
C PRO A 60 24.37 0.44 12.85
N SER A 61 24.97 0.48 14.03
CA SER A 61 25.60 -0.68 14.70
C SER A 61 24.63 -1.80 15.03
N ASN A 62 23.35 -1.47 15.25
CA ASN A 62 22.26 -2.40 15.54
C ASN A 62 21.62 -3.01 14.29
N ARG A 63 22.20 -2.79 13.10
CA ARG A 63 21.69 -3.38 11.86
C ARG A 63 21.91 -4.89 11.88
N LEU A 64 20.81 -5.65 11.75
CA LEU A 64 20.85 -7.11 11.61
C LEU A 64 21.80 -7.52 10.49
N LYS A 65 22.74 -8.39 10.83
CA LYS A 65 23.70 -8.98 9.89
C LYS A 65 22.96 -9.87 8.89
N PRO A 66 23.51 -10.10 7.68
CA PRO A 66 22.90 -10.98 6.69
C PRO A 66 22.56 -12.38 7.24
N ALA A 67 23.45 -12.95 8.06
CA ALA A 67 23.21 -14.25 8.70
C ALA A 67 22.00 -14.25 9.66
N GLU A 68 21.81 -13.19 10.44
CA GLU A 68 20.68 -13.05 11.36
C GLU A 68 19.37 -12.91 10.59
N ARG A 69 19.39 -12.13 9.49
CA ARG A 69 18.24 -11.97 8.59
C ARG A 69 17.85 -13.29 7.94
N ASN A 70 18.82 -14.09 7.51
CA ASN A 70 18.56 -15.42 6.95
C ASN A 70 17.96 -16.36 8.00
N ARG A 71 18.37 -16.25 9.28
CA ARG A 71 17.77 -16.99 10.39
C ARG A 71 16.30 -16.64 10.60
N VAL A 72 15.97 -15.35 10.56
CA VAL A 72 14.58 -14.85 10.61
C VAL A 72 13.75 -15.43 9.47
N LEU A 73 14.28 -15.43 8.24
CA LEU A 73 13.60 -16.01 7.07
C LEU A 73 13.42 -17.53 7.19
N ALA A 74 14.43 -18.24 7.66
CA ALA A 74 14.35 -19.70 7.84
C ALA A 74 13.24 -20.07 8.84
N ILE A 75 13.15 -19.35 9.95
CA ILE A 75 12.12 -19.60 10.98
C ILE A 75 10.74 -19.20 10.46
N ALA A 76 10.60 -18.03 9.84
CA ALA A 76 9.32 -17.56 9.32
C ALA A 76 8.74 -18.44 8.19
N ASN A 77 9.59 -19.21 7.49
CA ASN A 77 9.19 -20.15 6.44
C ASN A 77 9.22 -21.62 6.89
N SER A 78 9.50 -21.89 8.17
CA SER A 78 9.46 -23.25 8.70
C SER A 78 8.03 -23.79 8.76
N PRO A 79 7.83 -25.12 8.77
CA PRO A 79 6.50 -25.73 8.86
C PRO A 79 5.69 -25.28 10.09
N GLU A 80 6.37 -25.03 11.22
CA GLU A 80 5.74 -24.61 12.49
C GLU A 80 5.15 -23.19 12.39
N TYR A 81 5.85 -22.27 11.73
CA TYR A 81 5.52 -20.84 11.73
C TYR A 81 5.04 -20.30 10.38
N GLY A 82 5.13 -21.08 9.30
CA GLY A 82 4.86 -20.62 7.92
C GLY A 82 3.45 -20.05 7.71
N SER A 83 2.47 -20.53 8.49
CA SER A 83 1.09 -20.04 8.46
C SER A 83 0.78 -18.96 9.50
N MET A 84 1.71 -18.64 10.40
CA MET A 84 1.51 -17.67 11.48
C MET A 84 1.92 -16.26 11.05
N PRO A 85 1.24 -15.21 11.57
CA PRO A 85 1.69 -13.83 11.42
C PRO A 85 2.93 -13.56 12.29
N PRO A 86 3.81 -12.61 11.89
CA PRO A 86 5.01 -12.25 12.65
C PRO A 86 4.79 -11.98 14.14
N ALA A 87 3.67 -11.35 14.52
CA ALA A 87 3.33 -11.12 15.94
C ALA A 87 3.27 -12.41 16.76
N GLN A 88 2.65 -13.47 16.22
CA GLN A 88 2.57 -14.78 16.88
C GLN A 88 3.91 -15.50 16.88
N ILE A 89 4.69 -15.38 15.80
CA ILE A 89 6.03 -15.99 15.72
C ILE A 89 6.94 -15.40 16.80
N VAL A 90 6.97 -14.08 16.93
CA VAL A 90 7.80 -13.40 17.94
C VAL A 90 7.37 -13.76 19.36
N ALA A 91 6.06 -13.82 19.64
CA ALA A 91 5.56 -14.25 20.95
C ALA A 91 5.98 -15.69 21.28
N ASN A 92 5.72 -16.64 20.37
CA ASN A 92 6.11 -18.05 20.56
C ASN A 92 7.62 -18.24 20.76
N LEU A 93 8.45 -17.46 20.05
CA LEU A 93 9.90 -17.51 20.24
C LEU A 93 10.31 -16.93 21.59
N ALA A 94 9.66 -15.86 22.04
CA ALA A 94 9.91 -15.26 23.36
C ALA A 94 9.53 -16.22 24.50
N ASP A 95 8.42 -16.95 24.36
CA ASP A 95 8.02 -18.00 25.32
C ASP A 95 9.07 -19.12 25.42
N LYS A 96 9.79 -19.39 24.31
CA LYS A 96 10.92 -20.33 24.24
C LYS A 96 12.26 -19.70 24.68
N GLY A 97 12.26 -18.44 25.11
CA GLY A 97 13.47 -17.70 25.52
C GLY A 97 14.39 -17.31 24.36
N ILE A 98 13.92 -17.35 23.11
CA ILE A 98 14.72 -17.09 21.91
C ILE A 98 14.38 -15.70 21.36
N TYR A 99 15.36 -14.79 21.34
CA TYR A 99 15.22 -13.50 20.68
C TYR A 99 16.02 -13.45 19.38
N LEU A 100 15.33 -13.14 18.27
CA LEU A 100 15.95 -12.95 16.95
C LEU A 100 15.88 -11.51 16.49
N ALA A 101 14.68 -10.93 16.51
CA ALA A 101 14.41 -9.57 16.09
C ALA A 101 13.03 -9.12 16.56
N SER A 102 12.79 -7.81 16.56
CA SER A 102 11.46 -7.24 16.81
C SER A 102 10.45 -7.64 15.73
N GLU A 103 9.16 -7.57 16.07
CA GLU A 103 8.05 -7.78 15.11
C GLU A 103 8.18 -6.89 13.87
N SER A 104 8.49 -5.60 14.06
CA SER A 104 8.71 -4.64 12.96
C SER A 104 9.86 -5.06 12.04
N SER A 105 10.90 -5.69 12.59
CA SER A 105 12.02 -6.20 11.81
C SER A 105 11.64 -7.45 11.02
N PHE A 106 10.82 -8.35 11.59
CA PHE A 106 10.24 -9.48 10.84
C PHE A 106 9.44 -8.98 9.64
N TYR A 107 8.51 -8.02 9.85
CA TYR A 107 7.73 -7.46 8.75
C TYR A 107 8.60 -6.82 7.68
N ARG A 108 9.61 -6.04 8.07
CA ARG A 108 10.54 -5.42 7.10
C ARG A 108 11.30 -6.48 6.29
N ILE A 109 11.84 -7.50 6.95
CA ILE A 109 12.58 -8.60 6.28
C ILE A 109 11.67 -9.36 5.32
N LEU A 110 10.46 -9.73 5.76
CA LEU A 110 9.50 -10.45 4.91
C LEU A 110 9.02 -9.59 3.74
N ARG A 111 8.83 -8.27 3.95
CA ARG A 111 8.47 -7.33 2.88
C ARG A 111 9.54 -7.25 1.81
N GLU A 112 10.81 -7.11 2.22
CA GLU A 112 11.95 -7.05 1.29
C GLU A 112 12.10 -8.35 0.47
N ASN A 113 11.63 -9.49 1.01
CA ASN A 113 11.64 -10.79 0.32
C ASN A 113 10.31 -11.13 -0.36
N ASN A 114 9.36 -10.19 -0.44
CA ASN A 114 8.03 -10.42 -1.03
C ASN A 114 7.24 -11.57 -0.37
N GLN A 115 7.39 -11.78 0.94
CA GLN A 115 6.75 -12.87 1.70
C GLN A 115 5.59 -12.41 2.61
N LEU A 116 5.13 -11.16 2.42
CA LEU A 116 3.94 -10.60 3.08
C LEU A 116 2.68 -10.74 2.22
N HIS A 117 2.48 -11.91 1.64
CA HIS A 117 1.20 -12.24 1.01
C HIS A 117 0.17 -12.60 2.07
N HIS A 118 -1.11 -12.51 1.73
CA HIS A 118 -2.19 -12.96 2.62
C HIS A 118 -1.97 -14.44 2.98
N ARG A 119 -1.56 -14.69 4.23
CA ARG A 119 -1.40 -16.02 4.80
C ARG A 119 -2.76 -16.46 5.33
N GLY A 120 -3.53 -17.16 4.51
CA GLY A 120 -4.85 -17.65 4.86
C GLY A 120 -5.61 -18.23 3.66
N ARG A 121 -6.68 -18.97 3.92
CA ARG A 121 -7.54 -19.59 2.88
C ARG A 121 -8.37 -18.60 2.06
N MET A 122 -8.20 -17.29 2.28
CA MET A 122 -8.88 -16.24 1.51
C MET A 122 -8.13 -15.91 0.22
N ALA A 123 -7.72 -16.93 -0.54
CA ALA A 123 -7.29 -16.70 -1.91
C ALA A 123 -8.45 -16.07 -2.68
N ARG A 124 -8.19 -14.99 -3.43
CA ARG A 124 -9.20 -14.35 -4.26
C ARG A 124 -9.79 -15.42 -5.19
N ARG A 125 -11.08 -15.76 -4.99
CA ARG A 125 -11.77 -16.72 -5.87
C ARG A 125 -11.57 -16.28 -7.31
N THR A 126 -10.97 -17.14 -8.12
CA THR A 126 -10.98 -17.01 -9.58
C THR A 126 -12.40 -17.27 -10.05
N SER A 127 -13.17 -16.21 -10.30
CA SER A 127 -14.51 -16.36 -10.89
C SER A 127 -14.36 -16.71 -12.36
N HIS A 128 -14.90 -17.86 -12.76
CA HIS A 128 -15.14 -18.14 -14.17
C HIS A 128 -16.36 -17.32 -14.62
N ARG A 129 -16.38 -16.84 -15.87
CA ARG A 129 -17.61 -16.25 -16.42
C ARG A 129 -18.68 -17.35 -16.44
N PRO A 130 -19.91 -17.08 -15.96
CA PRO A 130 -20.99 -18.06 -16.04
C PRO A 130 -21.22 -18.49 -17.48
N THR A 131 -21.53 -19.76 -17.70
CA THR A 131 -22.01 -20.24 -19.00
C THR A 131 -23.37 -19.61 -19.27
N THR A 132 -23.49 -18.81 -20.32
CA THR A 132 -24.77 -18.19 -20.69
C THR A 132 -25.50 -19.12 -21.66
N HIS A 133 -26.66 -19.64 -21.24
CA HIS A 133 -27.61 -20.28 -22.14
C HIS A 133 -28.54 -19.20 -22.72
N GLY A 134 -28.76 -19.23 -24.04
CA GLY A 134 -29.66 -18.31 -24.75
C GLY A 134 -30.87 -19.06 -25.32
N ALA A 135 -32.01 -18.37 -25.47
CA ALA A 135 -33.22 -18.89 -26.11
C ALA A 135 -33.55 -18.04 -27.35
N THR A 136 -34.01 -18.67 -28.42
CA THR A 136 -34.42 -18.02 -29.68
C THR A 136 -35.93 -18.02 -29.90
N ALA A 137 -36.69 -18.79 -29.10
CA ALA A 137 -38.15 -18.85 -29.11
C ALA A 137 -38.71 -19.17 -27.71
N PRO A 138 -40.01 -18.92 -27.45
CA PRO A 138 -40.66 -19.34 -26.20
C PRO A 138 -40.56 -20.85 -25.96
N ASN A 139 -40.56 -21.26 -24.68
CA ASN A 139 -40.51 -22.65 -24.21
C ASN A 139 -39.23 -23.44 -24.55
N GLN A 140 -38.12 -22.75 -24.78
CA GLN A 140 -36.81 -23.38 -25.00
C GLN A 140 -35.91 -23.37 -23.77
N LEU A 141 -36.05 -22.37 -22.90
CA LEU A 141 -35.23 -22.21 -21.70
C LEU A 141 -36.04 -21.52 -20.61
N TRP A 142 -36.11 -22.16 -19.45
CA TRP A 142 -36.77 -21.63 -18.27
C TRP A 142 -35.76 -21.25 -17.20
N SER A 143 -36.00 -20.12 -16.54
CA SER A 143 -35.31 -19.73 -15.31
C SER A 143 -36.27 -19.90 -14.16
N TRP A 144 -35.78 -20.36 -13.02
CA TRP A 144 -36.56 -20.39 -11.79
C TRP A 144 -35.84 -19.64 -10.69
N ASP A 145 -36.61 -19.06 -9.78
CA ASP A 145 -36.07 -18.39 -8.60
C ASP A 145 -37.06 -18.56 -7.42
N ILE A 146 -36.55 -18.37 -6.20
CA ILE A 146 -37.36 -18.42 -4.98
C ILE A 146 -37.36 -17.04 -4.33
N SER A 147 -38.54 -16.43 -4.23
CA SER A 147 -38.73 -15.14 -3.59
C SER A 147 -39.47 -15.28 -2.26
N TYR A 148 -38.93 -14.68 -1.21
CA TYR A 148 -39.60 -14.60 0.09
C TYR A 148 -40.66 -13.51 0.06
N LEU A 149 -41.92 -13.88 0.28
CA LEU A 149 -43.03 -12.94 0.39
C LEU A 149 -43.33 -12.64 1.86
N PRO A 150 -43.58 -11.35 2.21
CA PRO A 150 -43.93 -10.99 3.57
C PRO A 150 -45.26 -11.60 3.99
N SER A 151 -45.35 -12.04 5.25
CA SER A 151 -46.57 -12.51 5.90
C SER A 151 -47.08 -11.46 6.89
N GLU A 152 -48.38 -11.50 7.21
CA GLU A 152 -48.97 -10.71 8.30
C GLU A 152 -48.42 -11.13 9.68
N ILE A 153 -47.91 -12.35 9.80
CA ILE A 153 -47.34 -12.87 11.04
C ILE A 153 -45.84 -12.59 11.07
N ARG A 154 -45.41 -11.78 12.05
CA ARG A 154 -43.98 -11.46 12.25
C ARG A 154 -43.16 -12.74 12.42
N GLY A 155 -42.11 -12.88 11.60
CA GLY A 155 -41.21 -14.04 11.61
C GLY A 155 -41.65 -15.22 10.75
N ARG A 156 -42.80 -15.11 10.05
CA ARG A 156 -43.20 -16.07 9.01
C ARG A 156 -43.07 -15.43 7.63
N TRP A 157 -42.72 -16.25 6.66
CA TRP A 157 -42.56 -15.85 5.26
C TRP A 157 -43.16 -16.93 4.37
N HIS A 158 -43.82 -16.52 3.30
CA HIS A 158 -44.19 -17.43 2.22
C HIS A 158 -43.03 -17.51 1.22
N ARG A 159 -42.90 -18.64 0.51
CA ARG A 159 -41.81 -18.85 -0.45
C ARG A 159 -42.43 -19.04 -1.82
N LEU A 160 -42.41 -17.99 -2.63
CA LEU A 160 -42.84 -18.08 -4.01
C LEU A 160 -41.76 -18.80 -4.82
N TYR A 161 -42.06 -20.03 -5.21
CA TYR A 161 -41.34 -20.74 -6.27
C TYR A 161 -41.88 -20.23 -7.61
N LEU A 162 -41.03 -19.58 -8.39
CA LEU A 162 -41.42 -19.00 -9.68
C LEU A 162 -40.63 -19.65 -10.80
N ILE A 163 -41.31 -20.08 -11.87
CA ILE A 163 -40.69 -20.54 -13.11
C ILE A 163 -41.12 -19.63 -14.24
N LEU A 164 -40.14 -19.06 -14.95
CA LEU A 164 -40.30 -18.03 -15.95
C LEU A 164 -39.62 -18.44 -17.25
N ASP A 165 -40.31 -18.28 -18.37
CA ASP A 165 -39.73 -18.51 -19.70
C ASP A 165 -38.81 -17.35 -20.09
N ILE A 166 -37.52 -17.64 -20.37
CA ILE A 166 -36.50 -16.60 -20.54
C ILE A 166 -36.76 -15.74 -21.80
N PHE A 167 -37.38 -16.30 -22.84
CA PHE A 167 -37.65 -15.59 -24.08
C PHE A 167 -38.90 -14.69 -23.97
N SER A 168 -40.04 -15.27 -23.64
CA SER A 168 -41.34 -14.57 -23.57
C SER A 168 -41.56 -13.76 -22.29
N ARG A 169 -40.80 -14.06 -21.23
CA ARG A 169 -40.95 -13.51 -19.87
C ARG A 169 -42.27 -13.84 -19.19
N PHE A 170 -43.02 -14.81 -19.71
CA PHE A 170 -44.23 -15.29 -19.06
C PHE A 170 -43.92 -16.29 -17.95
N ILE A 171 -44.77 -16.26 -16.93
CA ILE A 171 -44.76 -17.22 -15.83
C ILE A 171 -45.34 -18.53 -16.36
N VAL A 172 -44.54 -19.58 -16.37
CA VAL A 172 -44.95 -20.92 -16.83
C VAL A 172 -45.36 -21.84 -15.67
N GLY A 173 -44.96 -21.51 -14.45
CA GLY A 173 -45.37 -22.22 -13.24
C GLY A 173 -45.06 -21.43 -11.98
N TRP A 174 -45.87 -21.59 -10.94
CA TRP A 174 -45.63 -20.99 -9.64
C TRP A 174 -46.29 -21.78 -8.49
N GLU A 175 -45.71 -21.68 -7.29
CA GLU A 175 -46.21 -22.25 -6.03
C GLU A 175 -45.79 -21.36 -4.85
N VAL A 176 -46.57 -21.30 -3.76
CA VAL A 176 -46.36 -20.40 -2.60
C VAL A 176 -46.35 -21.16 -1.27
#